data_AF-A0A1C4N9K4-F1
#
_entry.id   AF-A0A1C4N9K4-F1
#
_cell.length_a   1.000
_cell.length_b   1.000
_cell.length_c   1.000
_cell.angle_alpha   90.00
_cell.angle_beta   90.00
_cell.angle_gamma   90.00
#
_symmetry.space_group_name_H-M   'P 1'
#
loop_
_entity.id
_entity.type
_entity.pdbx_description
1 polymer ?
#
loop_
_entity_poly.entity_id
_entity_poly.type
_entity_poly.pdbx_seq_one_letter_code
_entity_poly.pdbx_strand_id
1 'polypeptide(L)'
;MQFTSCSTDPYVTQSTDVQMWRDISLQPDDSYDNKTFTACFKSGGTSNGEWTDLGSGMKNVYFKIAKIAGSGSAGPQLSVHTVYVDTTKADG
;
A
#
# COMPACT_ATOMS: atom_id res chain seq x y z
N MET A 1 7.45 -2.23 2.25
CA MET A 1 6.75 -0.91 2.25
C MET A 1 6.08 -0.69 3.60
N GLN A 2 6.11 0.53 4.13
CA GLN A 2 5.57 0.86 5.45
C GLN A 2 4.83 2.20 5.43
N PHE A 3 3.65 2.24 6.06
CA PHE A 3 2.91 3.49 6.34
C PHE A 3 2.88 3.71 7.84
N THR A 4 3.18 4.94 8.27
CA THR A 4 3.21 5.33 9.68
C THR A 4 2.31 6.52 9.92
N SER A 5 1.54 6.49 11.01
CA SER A 5 0.58 7.54 11.41
C SER A 5 -0.38 7.93 10.29
N CYS A 6 -1.31 7.03 10.01
CA CYS A 6 -2.41 7.21 9.07
C CYS A 6 -3.62 7.86 9.76
N SER A 7 -4.37 8.64 9.00
CA SER A 7 -5.72 9.06 9.36
C SER A 7 -6.64 9.00 8.16
N THR A 8 -7.93 8.85 8.43
CA THR A 8 -9.00 8.95 7.45
C THR A 8 -10.17 9.73 8.06
N ASP A 9 -11.24 9.91 7.31
CA ASP A 9 -12.42 10.64 7.72
C ASP A 9 -12.96 10.12 9.07
N PRO A 10 -13.60 10.96 9.88
CA PRO A 10 -14.20 10.52 11.13
C PRO A 10 -15.35 9.53 10.85
N TYR A 11 -15.53 8.56 11.75
CA TYR A 11 -16.62 7.56 11.74
C TYR A 11 -16.60 6.53 10.59
N VAL A 12 -15.57 6.49 9.75
CA VAL A 12 -15.37 5.40 8.78
C VAL A 12 -14.40 4.34 9.31
N THR A 13 -14.33 3.20 8.64
CA THR A 13 -13.36 2.14 8.97
C THR A 13 -11.93 2.65 8.82
N GLN A 14 -11.12 2.45 9.86
CA GLN A 14 -9.70 2.82 9.87
C GLN A 14 -8.84 1.74 9.19
N SER A 15 -8.93 1.70 7.87
CA SER A 15 -8.14 0.80 7.05
C SER A 15 -7.85 1.41 5.68
N THR A 16 -6.75 0.97 5.07
CA THR A 16 -6.46 1.21 3.66
C THR A 16 -5.92 -0.06 3.03
N ASP A 17 -6.40 -0.38 1.84
CA ASP A 17 -5.91 -1.51 1.06
C ASP A 17 -4.83 -0.99 0.12
N VAL A 18 -3.64 -1.59 0.18
CA VAL A 18 -2.52 -1.25 -0.68
C VAL A 18 -2.17 -2.46 -1.53
N GLN A 19 -2.10 -2.24 -2.84
CA GLN A 19 -1.81 -3.28 -3.82
C GLN A 19 -0.56 -2.93 -4.61
N MET A 20 0.29 -3.93 -4.84
CA MET A 20 1.47 -3.80 -5.71
C MET A 20 1.12 -4.11 -7.17
N TRP A 21 1.79 -3.42 -8.07
CA TRP A 21 1.63 -3.53 -9.52
C TRP A 21 2.99 -3.54 -10.20
N ARG A 22 3.07 -4.18 -11.38
CA ARG A 22 4.21 -4.11 -12.28
C ARG A 22 3.81 -3.37 -13.54
N ASP A 23 4.54 -2.32 -13.85
CA ASP A 23 4.48 -1.62 -15.13
C ASP A 23 5.13 -2.48 -16.23
N ILE A 24 4.35 -2.80 -17.26
CA ILE A 24 4.76 -3.61 -18.39
C ILE A 24 4.60 -2.78 -19.66
N SER A 25 5.73 -2.49 -20.31
CA SER A 25 5.73 -1.70 -21.54
C SER A 25 4.79 -2.30 -22.60
N LEU A 26 3.88 -1.45 -23.10
CA LEU A 26 2.93 -1.75 -24.19
C LEU A 26 1.88 -2.82 -23.85
N GLN A 27 1.67 -3.13 -22.57
CA GLN A 27 0.67 -4.11 -22.13
C GLN A 27 -0.02 -3.63 -20.84
N PRO A 28 -1.17 -4.23 -20.45
CA PRO A 28 -1.74 -4.00 -19.14
C PRO A 28 -0.77 -4.40 -18.02
N ASP A 29 -0.81 -3.65 -16.93
CA ASP A 29 0.00 -3.93 -15.75
C ASP A 29 -0.51 -5.18 -15.02
N ASP A 30 0.44 -5.99 -14.55
CA ASP A 30 0.14 -7.11 -13.66
C ASP A 30 -0.08 -6.60 -12.23
N SER A 31 -1.14 -7.09 -11.59
CA SER A 31 -1.39 -6.85 -10.17
C SER A 31 -0.87 -8.01 -9.32
N TYR A 32 -0.25 -7.69 -8.19
CA TYR A 32 0.13 -8.66 -7.18
C TYR A 32 -0.88 -8.65 -6.02
N ASP A 33 -0.46 -9.24 -4.90
CA ASP A 33 -1.16 -9.21 -3.62
C ASP A 33 -1.73 -7.83 -3.27
N ASN A 34 -2.87 -7.85 -2.60
CA ASN A 34 -3.48 -6.69 -1.95
C ASN A 34 -3.43 -6.91 -0.44
N LYS A 35 -2.98 -5.90 0.32
CA LYS A 35 -2.82 -5.99 1.77
C LYS A 35 -3.56 -4.84 2.46
N THR A 36 -4.32 -5.19 3.50
CA THR A 36 -5.04 -4.22 4.32
C THR A 36 -4.16 -3.71 5.46
N PHE A 37 -3.94 -2.41 5.49
CA PHE A 37 -3.16 -1.69 6.49
C PHE A 37 -4.12 -1.11 7.53
N THR A 38 -3.97 -1.53 8.80
CA THR A 38 -4.81 -1.08 9.92
C THR A 38 -3.98 -0.54 11.10
N ALA A 39 -2.76 -1.04 11.27
CA ALA A 39 -1.91 -0.67 12.40
C ALA A 39 -1.47 0.80 12.35
N CYS A 40 -1.37 1.40 11.16
CA CYS A 40 -0.92 2.78 11.03
C CYS A 40 -1.95 3.81 11.49
N PHE A 41 -3.22 3.44 11.60
CA PHE A 41 -4.28 4.30 12.12
C PHE A 41 -4.31 4.37 13.66
N LYS A 42 -3.52 3.53 14.34
CA LYS A 42 -3.29 3.63 15.78
C LYS A 42 -2.26 4.73 16.03
N SER A 43 -2.36 5.41 17.18
CA SER A 43 -1.44 6.51 17.54
C SER A 43 0.04 6.08 17.42
N GLY A 44 0.79 6.72 16.52
CA GLY A 44 2.19 6.43 16.25
C GLY A 44 2.46 5.05 15.61
N GLY A 45 1.43 4.34 15.19
CA GLY A 45 1.55 2.97 14.67
C GLY A 45 2.09 2.92 13.24
N THR A 46 2.64 1.76 12.89
CA THR A 46 3.18 1.45 11.56
C THR A 46 2.52 0.20 11.02
N SER A 47 2.06 0.23 9.76
CA SER A 47 1.67 -0.96 8.99
C SER A 47 2.80 -1.35 8.05
N ASN A 48 3.08 -2.64 7.96
CA ASN A 48 4.14 -3.20 7.13
C ASN A 48 3.54 -4.11 6.05
N GLY A 49 3.91 -3.88 4.79
CA GLY A 49 3.67 -4.79 3.69
C GLY A 49 4.97 -5.48 3.29
N GLU A 50 5.02 -6.79 3.50
CA GLU A 50 6.07 -7.69 2.99
C GLU A 50 5.61 -8.31 1.67
N TRP A 51 6.41 -8.17 0.62
CA TRP A 51 6.05 -8.52 -0.75
C TRP A 51 7.10 -9.48 -1.31
N THR A 52 6.82 -10.78 -1.21
CA THR A 52 7.81 -11.85 -1.47
C THR A 52 7.88 -12.29 -2.94
N ASP A 53 6.86 -11.94 -3.74
CA ASP A 53 6.66 -12.53 -5.07
C ASP A 53 6.88 -11.52 -6.21
N LEU A 54 7.58 -10.41 -5.95
CA LEU A 54 7.79 -9.32 -6.92
C LEU A 54 8.88 -9.64 -7.97
N GLY A 55 9.43 -10.85 -7.97
CA GLY A 55 10.52 -11.28 -8.86
C GLY A 55 11.87 -10.64 -8.50
N SER A 56 12.96 -11.12 -9.13
CA SER A 56 14.31 -10.67 -8.82
C SER A 56 14.51 -9.18 -9.11
N GLY A 57 14.47 -8.39 -8.04
CA GLY A 57 14.91 -7.00 -7.98
C GLY A 57 13.85 -5.92 -8.24
N MET A 58 12.59 -6.07 -7.80
CA MET A 58 11.56 -4.99 -7.75
C MET A 58 11.66 -3.94 -8.88
N LYS A 59 11.80 -4.37 -10.14
CA LYS A 59 11.96 -3.44 -11.26
C LYS A 59 10.60 -3.08 -11.81
N ASN A 60 10.39 -1.78 -12.08
CA ASN A 60 9.14 -1.26 -12.64
C ASN A 60 7.91 -1.62 -11.78
N VAL A 61 8.08 -1.76 -10.47
CA VAL A 61 6.96 -2.00 -9.55
C VAL A 61 6.54 -0.71 -8.88
N TYR A 62 5.26 -0.61 -8.58
CA TYR A 62 4.68 0.52 -7.87
C TYR A 62 3.49 0.07 -7.05
N PHE A 63 3.05 0.88 -6.10
CA PHE A 63 1.86 0.58 -5.30
C PHE A 63 0.71 1.51 -5.68
N LYS A 64 -0.52 1.02 -5.50
CA LYS A 64 -1.76 1.79 -5.54
C LYS A 64 -2.50 1.64 -4.23
N ILE A 65 -3.18 2.71 -3.82
CA ILE A 65 -4.23 2.63 -2.80
C ILE A 65 -5.47 2.08 -3.49
N ALA A 66 -5.84 0.84 -3.18
CA ALA A 66 -6.96 0.16 -3.79
C ALA A 66 -8.29 0.52 -3.13
N LYS A 67 -8.29 0.69 -1.80
CA LYS A 67 -9.47 1.12 -1.04
C LYS A 67 -9.08 2.00 0.15
N ILE A 68 -9.93 2.94 0.48
CA ILE A 68 -9.85 3.73 1.72
C ILE A 68 -11.13 3.45 2.50
N ALA A 69 -11.00 3.03 3.76
CA ALA A 69 -12.10 2.61 4.62
C ALA A 69 -13.04 1.58 3.95
N GLY A 70 -12.48 0.67 3.15
CA GLY A 70 -13.24 -0.34 2.40
C GLY A 70 -13.93 0.16 1.12
N SER A 71 -13.85 1.45 0.79
CA SER A 71 -14.37 2.02 -0.46
C SER A 71 -13.29 2.06 -1.54
N GLY A 72 -13.59 1.51 -2.73
CA GLY A 72 -12.73 1.58 -3.92
C GLY A 72 -13.15 2.65 -4.95
N SER A 73 -14.12 3.49 -4.60
CA SER A 73 -14.63 4.60 -5.43
C SER A 73 -14.44 5.95 -4.74
N ALA A 74 -14.97 7.04 -5.31
CA ALA A 74 -15.06 8.32 -4.64
C ALA A 74 -15.57 8.14 -3.19
N GLY A 75 -14.84 8.69 -2.23
CA GLY A 75 -14.98 8.29 -0.85
C GLY A 75 -13.94 8.96 0.05
N PRO A 76 -13.74 8.39 1.26
CA PRO A 76 -13.02 9.05 2.34
C PRO A 76 -11.57 9.37 1.99
N GLN A 77 -11.03 10.42 2.61
CA GLN A 77 -9.65 10.84 2.41
C GLN A 77 -8.71 9.96 3.21
N LEU A 78 -7.54 9.65 2.66
CA LEU A 78 -6.44 9.03 3.38
C LEU A 78 -5.31 10.06 3.54
N SER A 79 -4.88 10.28 4.77
CA SER A 79 -3.64 10.98 5.08
C SER A 79 -2.65 9.99 5.67
N VAL A 80 -1.40 10.04 5.21
CA VAL A 80 -0.30 9.21 5.72
C VAL A 80 0.85 10.14 6.05
N HIS A 81 1.30 10.13 7.30
CA HIS A 81 2.38 11.03 7.72
C HIS A 81 3.74 10.63 7.14
N THR A 82 4.05 9.34 7.16
CA THR A 82 5.31 8.83 6.61
C THR A 82 5.05 7.59 5.77
N VAL A 83 5.61 7.59 4.57
CA VAL A 83 5.67 6.44 3.68
C VAL A 83 7.14 6.06 3.52
N TYR A 84 7.47 4.82 3.85
CA TYR A 84 8.79 4.25 3.61
C TYR A 84 8.70 3.10 2.61
N VAL A 85 9.48 3.20 1.53
CA VAL A 85 9.62 2.13 0.54
C VAL A 85 11.03 1.58 0.67
N ASP A 86 11.13 0.41 1.27
CA ASP A 86 12.40 -0.31 1.34
C ASP A 86 12.69 -0.94 -0.04
N THR A 87 13.69 -0.43 -0.73
CA THR A 87 14.20 -0.98 -2.00
C THR A 87 15.49 -1.77 -1.81
N THR A 88 15.96 -1.92 -0.56
CA THR A 88 17.24 -2.57 -0.22
C THR A 88 17.08 -4.06 0.07
N LYS A 89 15.86 -4.51 0.37
CA LYS A 89 15.48 -5.91 0.25
C LYS A 89 15.26 -6.29 -1.21
N ALA A 90 16.36 -6.39 -1.95
CA ALA A 90 16.39 -7.31 -3.08
C ALA A 90 16.34 -8.71 -2.46
N ASP A 91 15.12 -9.23 -2.26
CA ASP A 91 14.93 -10.63 -1.88
C ASP A 91 15.31 -11.46 -3.12
N GLY A 92 16.62 -11.72 -3.24
CA GLY A 92 17.25 -12.49 -4.32
C GLY A 92 17.20 -13.99 -4.07
#